data_AF-A0A7Y4JX27-F1
#
_entry.id   AF-A0A7Y4JX27-F1
#
_cell.length_a   1.000
_cell.length_b   1.000
_cell.length_c   1.000
_cell.angle_alpha   90.00
_cell.angle_beta   90.00
_cell.angle_gamma   90.00
#
_symmetry.space_group_name_H-M   'P 1'
#
loop_
_entity.id
_entity.type
_entity.pdbx_description
1 polymer ?
#
loop_
_entity_poly.entity_id
_entity_poly.type
_entity_poly.pdbx_seq_one_letter_code
_entity_poly.pdbx_strand_id
1 'polypeptide(L)'
;MALAAMGCGSEDLQLPDVLDVKATRLADGRVSLDVAVACWRFQGQQPADEDCGLPEDQPLCVDAGWYLATDAAFSTPLFSPRACEPVGTSIRRAMTVVSPGVVPAEHDWRILVQVDPRTTRFIIASP
;
A
#
# COMPACT_ATOMS: atom_id res chain seq x y z
N MET A 1 16.18 -20.69 -40.00
CA MET A 1 15.28 -20.54 -38.85
C MET A 1 16.12 -20.15 -37.66
N ALA A 2 16.04 -18.90 -37.20
CA ALA A 2 16.60 -18.46 -35.94
C ALA A 2 15.46 -17.77 -35.19
N LEU A 3 14.90 -18.46 -34.20
CA LEU A 3 13.93 -17.85 -33.30
C LEU A 3 14.67 -16.81 -32.48
N ALA A 4 14.27 -15.54 -32.64
CA ALA A 4 14.54 -14.52 -31.65
C ALA A 4 13.89 -15.00 -30.34
N ALA A 5 14.72 -15.39 -29.37
CA ALA A 5 14.29 -15.48 -27.99
C ALA A 5 13.81 -14.08 -27.61
N MET A 6 12.49 -13.90 -27.57
CA MET A 6 11.87 -12.80 -26.87
C MET A 6 12.36 -12.90 -25.44
N GLY A 7 13.33 -12.05 -25.08
CA GLY A 7 13.65 -11.77 -23.70
C GLY A 7 12.41 -11.14 -23.08
N CYS A 8 11.50 -11.96 -22.56
CA CYS A 8 10.64 -11.54 -21.47
C CYS A 8 11.60 -11.18 -20.33
N GLY A 9 11.97 -9.90 -20.25
CA GLY A 9 12.66 -9.35 -19.09
C GLY A 9 11.74 -9.44 -17.89
N SER A 10 11.67 -10.62 -17.28
CA SER A 10 11.29 -10.79 -15.89
C SER A 10 12.55 -10.58 -15.06
N GLU A 11 13.13 -9.38 -15.14
CA GLU A 11 14.10 -8.93 -14.17
C GLU A 11 13.32 -8.64 -12.88
N ASP A 12 13.32 -9.63 -11.98
CA ASP A 12 13.24 -9.52 -10.51
C ASP A 12 12.67 -8.20 -9.95
N LEU A 13 11.42 -7.88 -10.27
CA LEU A 13 10.75 -6.69 -9.76
C LEU A 13 10.46 -6.86 -8.27
N GLN A 14 11.35 -6.32 -7.43
CA GLN A 14 11.05 -6.01 -6.04
C GLN A 14 9.93 -4.96 -6.05
N LEU A 15 8.71 -5.38 -5.73
CA LEU A 15 7.60 -4.46 -5.55
C LEU A 15 7.35 -4.26 -4.05
N PRO A 16 7.10 -3.02 -3.62
CA PRO A 16 6.72 -2.77 -2.26
C PRO A 16 5.32 -3.33 -1.97
N ASP A 17 5.19 -3.96 -0.80
CA ASP A 17 3.96 -4.59 -0.34
C ASP A 17 3.62 -4.14 1.09
N VAL A 18 2.34 -4.21 1.43
CA VAL A 18 1.85 -3.90 2.78
C VAL A 18 2.04 -5.13 3.67
N LEU A 19 2.78 -4.98 4.77
CA LEU A 19 2.98 -6.03 5.76
C LEU A 19 1.91 -6.02 6.85
N ASP A 20 1.55 -4.82 7.31
CA ASP A 20 0.58 -4.63 8.38
C ASP A 20 -0.04 -3.24 8.28
N VAL A 21 -1.27 -3.13 8.79
CA VAL A 21 -2.00 -1.87 8.87
C VAL A 21 -2.72 -1.81 10.21
N LYS A 22 -2.45 -0.75 10.96
CA LYS A 22 -3.23 -0.39 12.14
C LYS A 22 -4.03 0.88 11.86
N ALA A 23 -5.34 0.81 12.06
CA ALA A 23 -6.20 1.97 12.01
C ALA A 23 -6.52 2.48 13.42
N THR A 24 -6.47 3.79 13.60
CA THR A 24 -6.80 4.48 14.86
C THR A 24 -7.73 5.65 14.59
N ARG A 25 -8.87 5.71 15.28
CA ARG A 25 -9.75 6.87 15.24
C ARG A 25 -9.17 8.01 16.08
N LEU A 26 -9.02 9.18 15.46
CA LEU A 26 -8.53 10.40 16.08
C LEU A 26 -9.66 11.13 16.83
N ALA A 27 -9.29 12.03 17.74
CA ALA A 27 -10.24 12.78 18.56
C ALA A 27 -11.20 13.67 17.74
N ASP A 28 -10.78 14.10 16.55
CA ASP A 28 -11.58 14.90 15.62
C ASP A 28 -12.48 14.05 14.71
N GLY A 29 -12.50 12.73 14.88
CA GLY A 29 -13.30 11.79 14.09
C GLY A 29 -12.67 11.36 12.77
N ARG A 30 -11.47 11.84 12.42
CA ARG A 30 -10.67 11.28 11.32
C ARG A 30 -10.08 9.92 11.71
N VAL A 31 -9.59 9.18 10.74
CA VAL A 31 -8.92 7.89 10.95
C VAL A 31 -7.48 8.01 10.45
N SER A 32 -6.53 7.68 11.32
CA SER A 32 -5.11 7.54 10.99
C SER A 32 -4.79 6.07 10.75
N LEU A 33 -3.99 5.80 9.72
CA LEU A 33 -3.48 4.50 9.36
C LEU A 33 -1.98 4.51 9.55
N ASP A 34 -1.47 3.62 10.40
CA ASP A 34 -0.05 3.30 10.49
C ASP A 34 0.19 2.06 9.61
N VAL A 35 0.93 2.24 8.53
CA VAL A 35 1.11 1.25 7.47
C VAL A 35 2.56 0.81 7.46
N ALA A 36 2.78 -0.47 7.77
CA ALA A 36 4.08 -1.09 7.61
C ALA A 36 4.22 -1.58 6.16
N VAL A 37 5.12 -0.95 5.41
CA VAL A 37 5.43 -1.30 4.03
C VAL A 37 6.78 -1.98 3.98
N ALA A 38 6.94 -2.95 3.09
CA ALA A 38 8.24 -3.50 2.83
C ALA A 38 8.49 -3.85 1.36
N CYS A 39 9.73 -3.64 0.93
CA CYS A 39 10.17 -3.87 -0.44
C CYS A 39 10.76 -5.27 -0.58
N TRP A 40 9.91 -6.29 -0.54
CA TRP A 40 10.32 -7.67 -0.78
C TRP A 40 9.09 -8.53 -0.96
N ARG A 41 8.84 -9.01 -2.18
CA ARG A 41 8.10 -10.26 -2.39
C ARG A 41 8.29 -10.81 -3.80
N PHE A 42 9.44 -11.43 -4.05
CA PHE A 42 9.52 -12.55 -4.99
C PHE A 42 10.51 -13.61 -4.46
N GLN A 43 10.03 -14.85 -4.30
CA GLN A 43 10.77 -16.10 -4.00
C GLN A 43 11.47 -16.30 -2.63
N GLY A 44 11.07 -15.60 -1.56
CA GLY A 44 11.38 -16.07 -0.19
C GLY A 44 12.82 -15.88 0.28
N GLN A 45 13.60 -15.01 -0.36
CA GLN A 45 14.90 -14.57 0.14
C GLN A 45 14.88 -13.08 0.46
N GLN A 46 15.45 -12.72 1.62
CA GLN A 46 15.67 -11.33 2.01
C GLN A 46 16.88 -10.80 1.21
N PRO A 47 16.78 -9.66 0.51
CA PRO A 47 17.93 -9.08 -0.18
C PRO A 47 19.05 -8.78 0.82
N ALA A 48 20.29 -9.01 0.41
CA ALA A 48 21.47 -8.89 1.27
C ALA A 48 21.76 -7.45 1.71
N ASP A 49 21.39 -6.45 0.90
CA ASP A 49 21.86 -5.07 1.04
C ASP A 49 20.80 -4.08 1.58
N GLU A 50 19.70 -4.57 2.18
CA GLU A 50 18.62 -3.73 2.75
C GLU A 50 18.02 -2.67 1.79
N ASP A 51 18.33 -2.73 0.49
CA ASP A 51 17.83 -1.80 -0.51
C ASP A 51 16.47 -2.25 -1.07
N CYS A 52 15.57 -1.28 -1.28
CA CYS A 52 14.28 -1.46 -1.95
C CYS A 52 14.43 -1.60 -3.48
N GLY A 53 15.59 -1.23 -4.05
CA GLY A 53 15.85 -1.28 -5.49
C GLY A 53 14.91 -0.41 -6.33
N LEU A 54 14.12 0.46 -5.70
CA LEU A 54 13.20 1.38 -6.35
C LEU A 54 14.01 2.58 -6.87
N PRO A 55 13.73 3.08 -8.09
CA PRO A 55 14.39 4.27 -8.63
C PRO A 55 14.23 5.47 -7.68
N GLU A 56 15.31 6.26 -7.49
CA GLU A 56 15.30 7.42 -6.58
C GLU A 56 14.24 8.48 -6.96
N ASP A 57 13.80 8.50 -8.21
CA ASP A 57 12.78 9.41 -8.75
C ASP A 57 11.34 8.90 -8.59
N GLN A 58 11.14 7.66 -8.12
CA GLN A 58 9.81 7.08 -7.90
C GLN A 58 9.51 7.02 -6.41
N PRO A 59 8.64 7.90 -5.86
CA PRO A 59 8.31 7.85 -4.44
C PRO A 59 7.52 6.59 -4.09
N LEU A 60 7.76 6.09 -2.88
CA LEU A 60 6.93 5.05 -2.29
C LEU A 60 5.62 5.69 -1.85
N CYS A 61 4.50 5.21 -2.38
CA CYS A 61 3.19 5.76 -2.04
C CYS A 61 2.26 4.69 -1.48
N VAL A 62 1.49 5.06 -0.46
CA VAL A 62 0.37 4.27 0.06
C VAL A 62 -0.92 4.97 -0.34
N ASP A 63 -1.77 4.27 -1.06
CA ASP A 63 -3.15 4.63 -1.33
C ASP A 63 -4.06 3.95 -0.28
N ALA A 64 -4.99 4.71 0.29
CA ALA A 64 -6.00 4.17 1.20
C ALA A 64 -7.39 4.63 0.77
N GLY A 65 -8.37 3.72 0.76
CA GLY A 65 -9.75 4.05 0.42
C GLY A 65 -10.74 3.54 1.47
N TRP A 66 -11.75 4.36 1.80
CA TRP A 66 -12.81 4.01 2.76
C TRP A 66 -14.08 3.67 2.00
N TYR A 67 -14.61 2.47 2.20
CA TYR A 67 -15.77 1.95 1.47
C TYR A 67 -16.80 1.43 2.45
N LEU A 68 -18.07 1.57 2.13
CA LEU A 68 -19.10 0.88 2.89
C LEU A 68 -18.85 -0.63 2.80
N ALA A 69 -19.08 -1.37 3.89
CA ALA A 69 -18.92 -2.82 3.89
C ALA A 69 -19.82 -3.54 2.87
N THR A 70 -20.88 -2.86 2.39
CA THR A 70 -21.78 -3.33 1.32
C THR A 70 -21.23 -3.11 -0.09
N ASP A 71 -20.23 -2.24 -0.28
CA ASP A 71 -19.55 -2.05 -1.56
C ASP A 71 -18.46 -3.11 -1.75
N ALA A 72 -18.91 -4.33 -2.09
CA ALA A 72 -18.02 -5.47 -2.32
C ALA A 72 -17.05 -5.26 -3.51
N ALA A 73 -17.34 -4.31 -4.40
CA ALA A 73 -16.52 -4.00 -5.56
C ALA A 73 -15.44 -2.94 -5.26
N PHE A 74 -15.48 -2.29 -4.09
CA PHE A 74 -14.59 -1.18 -3.75
C PHE A 74 -14.59 -0.09 -4.83
N SER A 75 -15.80 0.31 -5.24
CA SER A 75 -16.03 1.17 -6.41
C SER A 75 -16.32 2.63 -6.05
N THR A 76 -16.89 2.86 -4.87
CA THR A 76 -17.37 4.18 -4.43
C THR A 76 -16.77 4.53 -3.07
N PRO A 77 -15.50 5.00 -3.05
CA PRO A 77 -14.88 5.38 -1.80
C PRO A 77 -15.48 6.68 -1.26
N LEU A 78 -15.63 6.76 0.06
CA LEU A 78 -15.87 8.02 0.77
C LEU A 78 -14.65 8.94 0.61
N PHE A 79 -13.45 8.39 0.81
CA PHE A 79 -12.18 9.08 0.68
C PHE A 79 -11.14 8.18 0.00
N SER A 80 -10.19 8.77 -0.73
CA SER A 80 -9.06 8.06 -1.34
C SER A 80 -7.74 8.85 -1.22
N PRO A 81 -7.25 9.16 -0.01
CA PRO A 81 -5.96 9.79 0.16
C PRO A 81 -4.80 8.89 -0.30
N ARG A 82 -3.72 9.57 -0.69
CA ARG A 82 -2.43 8.99 -1.02
C ARG A 82 -1.36 9.70 -0.21
N ALA A 83 -0.52 8.95 0.50
CA ALA A 83 0.68 9.48 1.14
C ALA A 83 1.91 8.96 0.41
N CYS A 84 2.83 9.84 0.05
CA CYS A 84 4.06 9.49 -0.66
C CYS A 84 5.28 9.96 0.13
N GLU A 85 6.29 9.10 0.20
CA GLU A 85 7.59 9.42 0.78
C GLU A 85 8.69 9.14 -0.25
N PRO A 86 9.79 9.90 -0.23
CA PRO A 86 10.97 9.56 -1.03
C PRO A 86 11.42 8.13 -0.72
N VAL A 87 11.78 7.39 -1.77
CA VAL A 87 12.39 6.07 -1.59
C VAL A 87 13.78 6.28 -0.98
N GLY A 88 14.01 5.66 0.17
CA GLY A 88 15.34 5.54 0.77
C GLY A 88 15.83 4.10 0.74
N THR A 89 17.07 3.88 1.14
CA THR A 89 17.81 2.60 1.09
C THR A 89 17.39 1.56 2.15
N SER A 90 16.12 1.51 2.57
CA SER A 90 15.70 0.57 3.62
C SER A 90 14.40 -0.13 3.29
N ILE A 91 14.49 -1.46 3.31
CA ILE A 91 13.44 -2.44 2.97
C ILE A 91 12.17 -2.37 3.81
N ARG A 92 12.14 -1.66 4.95
CA ARG A 92 10.96 -1.56 5.82
C ARG A 92 10.66 -0.10 6.15
N ARG A 93 9.39 0.27 6.03
CA ARG A 93 8.91 1.64 6.22
C ARG A 93 7.64 1.64 7.05
N ALA A 94 7.54 2.61 7.95
CA ALA A 94 6.30 2.96 8.59
C ALA A 94 5.81 4.25 7.94
N MET A 95 4.65 4.18 7.29
CA MET A 95 4.02 5.33 6.64
C MET A 95 2.71 5.63 7.33
N THR A 96 2.34 6.91 7.40
CA THR A 96 1.07 7.33 7.97
C THR A 96 0.16 7.90 6.90
N VAL A 97 -1.07 7.38 6.81
CA VAL A 97 -2.14 7.92 5.96
C VAL A 97 -3.29 8.36 6.85
N VAL A 98 -3.73 9.60 6.73
CA VAL A 98 -4.87 10.11 7.51
C VAL A 98 -6.03 10.39 6.56
N SER A 99 -7.25 10.02 6.95
CA SER A 99 -8.45 10.40 6.20
C SER A 99 -8.53 11.93 6.06
N PRO A 100 -8.90 12.45 4.88
CA PRO A 100 -8.95 13.90 4.66
C PRO A 100 -10.09 14.58 5.44
N GLY A 101 -11.07 13.80 5.92
CA GLY A 101 -12.19 14.26 6.72
C GLY A 101 -12.68 13.21 7.70
N VAL A 102 -13.73 13.59 8.46
CA VAL A 102 -14.37 12.73 9.46
C VAL A 102 -14.95 11.49 8.79
N VAL A 103 -14.68 10.32 9.37
CA VAL A 103 -15.28 9.04 8.94
C VAL A 103 -16.48 8.76 9.84
N PRO A 104 -17.73 8.75 9.31
CA PRO A 104 -18.92 8.52 10.12
C PRO A 104 -18.86 7.18 10.86
N ALA A 105 -19.26 7.15 12.13
CA ALA A 105 -19.17 5.95 12.99
C ALA A 105 -20.42 5.07 12.92
N GLU A 106 -21.53 5.60 12.40
CA GLU A 106 -22.82 4.94 12.25
C GLU A 106 -22.87 3.90 11.12
N HIS A 107 -21.77 3.71 10.39
CA HIS A 107 -21.68 2.77 9.28
C HIS A 107 -20.48 1.86 9.41
N ASP A 108 -20.63 0.63 8.94
CA ASP A 108 -19.53 -0.32 8.83
C ASP A 108 -18.67 0.06 7.63
N TRP A 109 -17.54 0.72 7.89
CA TRP A 109 -16.55 1.07 6.87
C TRP A 109 -15.44 0.02 6.80
N ARG A 110 -15.04 -0.31 5.57
CA ARG A 110 -13.83 -1.07 5.25
C ARG A 110 -12.79 -0.12 4.68
N ILE A 111 -11.53 -0.36 5.01
CA ILE A 111 -10.40 0.40 4.51
C ILE A 111 -9.58 -0.53 3.63
N LEU A 112 -9.47 -0.18 2.34
CA LEU A 112 -8.57 -0.83 1.40
C LEU A 112 -7.26 -0.06 1.38
N VAL A 113 -6.16 -0.69 1.73
CA VAL A 113 -4.81 -0.11 1.72
C VAL A 113 -3.95 -0.83 0.69
N GLN A 114 -3.26 -0.07 -0.15
CA GLN A 114 -2.43 -0.60 -1.22
C GLN A 114 -1.22 0.32 -1.46
N VAL A 115 -0.10 -0.27 -1.89
CA VAL A 115 1.14 0.47 -2.21
C VAL A 115 1.44 0.44 -3.70
N ASP A 116 1.27 -0.72 -4.34
CA ASP A 116 1.34 -0.87 -5.79
C ASP A 116 0.08 -1.61 -6.26
N PRO A 117 -0.62 -1.15 -7.33
CA PRO A 117 -1.82 -1.80 -7.85
C PRO A 117 -1.66 -3.29 -8.19
N ARG A 118 -0.42 -3.74 -8.43
CA ARG A 118 -0.04 -5.12 -8.76
C ARG A 118 0.29 -5.99 -7.55
N THR A 119 0.43 -5.41 -6.35
CA THR A 119 0.76 -6.13 -5.11
C THR A 119 -0.47 -6.41 -4.24
N THR A 120 -0.26 -6.96 -3.05
CA THR A 120 -1.33 -7.37 -2.15
C THR A 120 -2.15 -6.15 -1.73
N ARG A 121 -3.47 -6.35 -1.64
CA ARG A 121 -4.39 -5.39 -1.04
C ARG A 121 -4.65 -5.78 0.41
N PHE A 122 -4.51 -4.84 1.32
CA PHE A 122 -4.82 -5.06 2.73
C PHE A 122 -6.20 -4.46 3.04
N ILE A 123 -7.13 -5.26 3.56
CA ILE A 123 -8.49 -4.82 3.87
C ILE A 123 -8.74 -4.97 5.37
N ILE A 124 -9.03 -3.85 6.04
CA ILE A 124 -9.34 -3.84 7.49
C ILE A 124 -10.68 -3.17 7.76
N ALA A 125 -11.22 -3.41 8.96
CA ALA A 125 -12.34 -2.62 9.45
C ALA A 125 -11.86 -1.23 9.88
N SER A 126 -12.65 -0.20 9.59
CA SER A 126 -12.42 1.12 10.17
C SER A 126 -12.78 1.10 11.66
N PRO A 127 -11.96 1.68 12.54
CA PRO A 127 -12.29 1.91 13.94
C PRO A 127 -13.33 3.04 14.08
#